data_AF-A0A8T5GS18-F1
#
_entry.id   AF-A0A8T5GS18-F1
#
_cell.length_a   1.000
_cell.length_b   1.000
_cell.length_c   1.000
_cell.angle_alpha   90.00
_cell.angle_beta   90.00
_cell.angle_gamma   90.00
#
_symmetry.space_group_name_H-M   'P 1'
#
loop_
_entity.id
_entity.type
_entity.pdbx_description
1 polymer ?
#
loop_
_entity_poly.entity_id
_entity_poly.type
_entity_poly.pdbx_seq_one_letter_code
_entity_poly.pdbx_strand_id
1 'polypeptide(L)'
;MGWPMYAQTINGVWFDVGHPFELIRAQHALIEGRNTLPFPLPKGTFTDRGSYFAPGVETNPNITGSVVSDGAVVSTEATVGDSLLMSGCSVAKGATITDSILGRNVVVAQGAVVRHAVLGDGVVIEANGSAVEVRIPDNV
;
A
#
# COMPACT_ATOMS: atom_id res chain seq x y z
N MET A 1 -32.17 -11.41 33.95
CA MET A 1 -30.80 -11.86 34.28
C MET A 1 -29.83 -10.89 33.64
N GLY A 2 -29.10 -10.11 34.44
CA GLY A 2 -28.11 -9.15 33.96
C GLY A 2 -26.72 -9.75 34.09
N TRP A 3 -26.08 -10.06 32.97
CA TRP A 3 -24.72 -10.57 32.96
C TRP A 3 -23.75 -9.40 33.15
N PRO A 4 -22.70 -9.53 33.98
CA PRO A 4 -21.72 -8.46 34.17
C PRO A 4 -20.97 -8.20 32.87
N MET A 5 -20.81 -6.92 32.51
CA MET A 5 -20.01 -6.47 31.39
C MET A 5 -18.69 -5.91 31.90
N TYR A 6 -17.58 -6.29 31.26
CA TYR A 6 -16.24 -5.82 31.57
C TYR A 6 -15.65 -5.14 30.32
N ALA A 7 -14.81 -4.12 30.53
CA ALA A 7 -14.07 -3.46 29.47
C ALA A 7 -12.67 -3.08 29.96
N GLN A 8 -11.72 -2.98 29.03
CA GLN A 8 -10.36 -2.54 29.28
C GLN A 8 -9.91 -1.61 28.15
N THR A 9 -9.19 -0.54 28.50
CA THR A 9 -8.59 0.36 27.53
C THR A 9 -7.38 -0.31 26.89
N ILE A 10 -7.25 -0.18 25.56
CA ILE A 10 -6.01 -0.54 24.88
C ILE A 10 -4.94 0.52 25.14
N ASN A 11 -3.69 0.09 25.22
CA ASN A 11 -2.52 0.98 25.16
C ASN A 11 -1.89 0.82 23.78
N GLY A 12 -2.39 1.58 22.80
CA GLY A 12 -2.00 1.45 21.40
C GLY A 12 -2.98 2.14 20.47
N VAL A 13 -2.85 1.83 19.18
CA VAL A 13 -3.73 2.34 18.12
C VAL A 13 -4.74 1.29 17.70
N TRP A 14 -5.94 1.73 17.34
CA TRP A 14 -6.98 0.90 16.74
C TRP A 14 -7.59 1.66 15.57
N PHE A 15 -7.77 0.96 14.46
CA PHE A 15 -8.37 1.50 13.25
C PHE A 15 -9.53 0.59 12.84
N ASP A 16 -10.67 1.20 12.53
CA ASP A 16 -11.78 0.51 11.86
C ASP A 16 -11.58 0.61 10.35
N VAL A 17 -11.18 -0.47 9.70
CA VAL A 17 -10.92 -0.48 8.26
C VAL A 17 -12.12 -1.09 7.54
N GLY A 18 -13.16 -0.27 7.36
CA GLY A 18 -14.37 -0.65 6.63
C GLY A 18 -14.31 -0.39 5.12
N HIS A 19 -13.37 0.45 4.68
CA HIS A 19 -13.16 0.79 3.28
C HIS A 19 -11.70 0.59 2.90
N PRO A 20 -11.37 0.10 1.69
CA PRO A 20 -9.98 -0.14 1.30
C PRO A 20 -9.09 1.09 1.48
N PHE A 21 -9.53 2.30 1.12
CA PHE A 21 -8.71 3.51 1.30
C PHE A 21 -8.48 3.93 2.76
N GLU A 22 -9.27 3.42 3.73
CA GLU A 22 -8.95 3.58 5.16
C GLU A 22 -7.71 2.77 5.55
N LEU A 23 -7.34 1.75 4.78
CA LEU A 23 -6.06 1.04 4.96
C LEU A 23 -4.88 1.96 4.67
N ILE A 24 -4.95 2.77 3.62
CA ILE A 24 -3.89 3.73 3.25
C ILE A 24 -3.76 4.78 4.36
N ARG A 25 -4.89 5.29 4.87
CA ARG A 25 -4.91 6.23 6.00
C ARG A 25 -4.31 5.63 7.27
N ALA A 26 -4.66 4.39 7.60
CA ALA A 26 -4.08 3.69 8.74
C ALA A 26 -2.56 3.52 8.57
N GLN A 27 -2.09 3.19 7.36
CA GLN A 27 -0.67 3.08 7.06
C GLN A 27 0.07 4.41 7.18
N HIS A 28 -0.50 5.51 6.68
CA HIS A 28 0.06 6.85 6.86
C HIS A 28 0.19 7.20 8.35
N ALA A 29 -0.86 6.99 9.13
CA ALA A 29 -0.84 7.26 10.58
C ALA A 29 0.26 6.45 11.29
N LEU A 30 0.45 5.19 10.91
CA LEU A 30 1.51 4.34 11.46
C LEU A 30 2.91 4.81 11.05
N ILE A 31 3.09 5.19 9.78
CA ILE A 31 4.38 5.67 9.28
C ILE A 31 4.72 7.01 9.91
N GLU A 32 3.83 7.99 9.90
CA GLU A 32 4.06 9.32 10.47
C GLU A 32 4.28 9.25 11.99
N GLY A 33 3.46 8.46 12.69
CA GLY A 33 3.53 8.29 14.14
C GLY A 33 4.65 7.37 14.63
N ARG A 34 5.45 6.79 13.72
CA ARG A 34 6.37 5.66 13.99
C ARG A 34 7.32 5.82 15.18
N ASN A 35 7.70 7.05 15.51
CA ASN A 35 8.61 7.34 16.64
C ASN A 35 7.92 7.34 18.01
N THR A 36 6.59 7.30 18.05
CA THR A 36 5.77 7.42 19.27
C THR A 36 4.95 6.17 19.58
N LEU A 37 4.95 5.19 18.66
CA LEU A 37 4.15 3.98 18.79
C LEU A 37 4.70 3.09 19.93
N PRO A 38 3.83 2.51 20.77
CA PRO A 38 4.25 1.72 21.93
C PRO A 38 4.64 0.26 21.57
N PHE A 39 4.95 -0.01 20.31
CA PHE A 39 5.23 -1.36 19.79
C PHE A 39 6.34 -1.30 18.73
N PRO A 40 7.08 -2.41 18.51
CA PRO A 40 8.15 -2.44 17.53
C PRO A 40 7.62 -2.27 16.11
N LEU A 41 8.37 -1.53 15.30
CA LEU A 41 8.11 -1.36 13.87
C LEU A 41 8.60 -2.58 13.08
N PRO A 42 8.00 -2.87 11.91
CA PRO A 42 8.52 -3.89 11.02
C PRO A 42 9.93 -3.52 10.52
N LYS A 43 10.77 -4.54 10.30
CA LYS A 43 12.06 -4.35 9.63
C LYS A 43 11.83 -3.82 8.22
N GLY A 44 12.68 -2.92 7.76
CA GLY A 44 12.59 -2.32 6.44
C GLY A 44 13.14 -0.91 6.44
N THR A 45 12.86 -0.18 5.37
CA THR A 45 13.32 1.20 5.21
C THR A 45 12.13 2.14 5.25
N PHE A 46 12.16 3.10 6.18
CA PHE A 46 11.23 4.22 6.21
C PHE A 46 11.90 5.43 5.58
N THR A 47 11.20 6.13 4.69
CA THR A 47 11.71 7.37 4.09
C THR A 47 11.16 8.60 4.81
N ASP A 48 11.82 9.73 4.60
CA ASP A 48 11.33 11.06 4.99
C ASP A 48 10.06 11.47 4.24
N ARG A 49 9.80 10.85 3.08
CA ARG A 49 8.61 11.03 2.23
C ARG A 49 7.40 10.18 2.63
N GLY A 50 7.39 9.65 3.85
CA GLY A 50 6.25 8.90 4.38
C GLY A 50 6.05 7.52 3.75
N SER A 51 7.08 6.93 3.14
CA SER A 51 7.00 5.60 2.54
C SER A 51 7.70 4.54 3.40
N TYR A 52 7.24 3.30 3.30
CA TYR A 52 7.88 2.12 3.86
C TYR A 52 8.20 1.11 2.76
N PHE A 53 9.39 0.53 2.82
CA PHE A 53 9.88 -0.50 1.92
C PHE A 53 10.25 -1.74 2.74
N ALA A 54 9.69 -2.88 2.35
CA ALA A 54 10.05 -4.16 2.95
C ALA A 54 11.55 -4.50 2.72
N PRO A 55 12.15 -5.36 3.56
CA PRO A 55 13.54 -5.76 3.38
C PRO A 55 13.82 -6.33 1.99
N GLY A 56 14.88 -5.85 1.35
CA GLY A 56 15.29 -6.29 0.00
C GLY A 56 14.61 -5.56 -1.15
N VAL A 57 13.64 -4.67 -0.87
CA VAL A 57 13.04 -3.80 -1.90
C VAL A 57 13.90 -2.53 -2.04
N GLU A 58 14.24 -2.17 -3.27
CA GLU A 58 14.98 -0.94 -3.57
C GLU A 58 14.11 0.30 -3.31
N THR A 59 14.70 1.31 -2.67
CA THR A 59 14.01 2.58 -2.46
C THR A 59 13.99 3.40 -3.75
N ASN A 60 12.93 4.17 -3.94
CA ASN A 60 12.76 5.04 -5.11
C ASN A 60 12.22 6.42 -4.66
N PRO A 61 12.88 7.54 -5.01
CA PRO A 61 12.45 8.88 -4.61
C PRO A 61 11.09 9.31 -5.20
N ASN A 62 10.65 8.65 -6.27
CA ASN A 62 9.35 8.86 -6.91
C ASN A 62 8.21 8.11 -6.21
N ILE A 63 8.49 7.44 -5.08
CA ILE A 63 7.51 6.73 -4.26
C ILE A 63 7.30 7.48 -2.95
N THR A 64 6.12 8.06 -2.77
CA THR A 64 5.75 8.90 -1.60
C THR A 64 4.51 8.37 -0.92
N GLY A 65 4.44 8.50 0.41
CA GLY A 65 3.26 8.09 1.19
C GLY A 65 2.86 6.63 0.99
N SER A 66 3.77 5.75 0.58
CA SER A 66 3.39 4.43 0.05
C SER A 66 4.05 3.29 0.80
N VAL A 67 3.37 2.16 0.82
CA VAL A 67 3.88 0.90 1.39
C VAL A 67 4.21 -0.04 0.24
N VAL A 68 5.47 -0.47 0.16
CA VAL A 68 5.96 -1.41 -0.85
C VAL A 68 6.40 -2.69 -0.17
N SER A 69 5.62 -3.75 -0.34
CA SER A 69 5.82 -5.05 0.30
C SER A 69 6.91 -5.89 -0.38
N ASP A 70 7.24 -7.02 0.24
CA ASP A 70 8.33 -7.91 -0.15
C ASP A 70 8.20 -8.42 -1.59
N GLY A 71 9.33 -8.57 -2.27
CA GLY A 71 9.40 -9.06 -3.64
C GLY A 71 8.82 -8.11 -4.70
N ALA A 72 8.32 -6.93 -4.31
CA ALA A 72 7.88 -5.94 -5.28
C ALA A 72 9.09 -5.35 -6.03
N VAL A 73 8.93 -5.15 -7.33
CA VAL A 73 9.94 -4.57 -8.22
C VAL A 73 9.32 -3.36 -8.91
N VAL A 74 9.83 -2.18 -8.59
CA VAL A 74 9.33 -0.91 -9.13
C VAL A 74 10.43 -0.21 -9.90
N SER A 75 10.19 0.08 -11.18
CA SER A 75 11.12 0.85 -12.00
C SER A 75 11.41 2.21 -11.38
N THR A 76 12.66 2.67 -11.48
CA THR A 76 13.07 4.02 -11.05
C THR A 76 12.33 5.14 -11.81
N GLU A 77 11.82 4.85 -13.02
CA GLU A 77 11.03 5.77 -13.84
C GLU A 77 9.52 5.70 -13.56
N ALA A 78 9.07 4.85 -12.63
CA ALA A 78 7.68 4.82 -12.19
C ALA A 78 7.42 5.84 -11.07
N THR A 79 6.18 6.32 -10.97
CA THR A 79 5.73 7.23 -9.91
C THR A 79 4.64 6.55 -9.09
N VAL A 80 4.79 6.52 -7.76
CA VAL A 80 3.81 5.92 -6.85
C VAL A 80 3.52 6.89 -5.70
N GLY A 81 2.26 7.22 -5.48
CA GLY A 81 1.82 8.12 -4.41
C GLY A 81 0.71 7.50 -3.59
N ASP A 82 0.78 7.61 -2.27
CA ASP A 82 -0.33 7.30 -1.37
C ASP A 82 -0.98 5.94 -1.68
N SER A 83 -0.16 4.91 -1.86
CA SER A 83 -0.60 3.60 -2.36
C SER A 83 0.00 2.44 -1.60
N LEU A 84 -0.71 1.31 -1.63
CA LEU A 84 -0.25 0.04 -1.09
C LEU A 84 0.05 -0.93 -2.23
N LEU A 85 1.30 -1.36 -2.32
CA LEU A 85 1.75 -2.43 -3.23
C LEU A 85 2.02 -3.68 -2.39
N MET A 86 1.14 -4.68 -2.49
CA MET A 86 1.35 -5.96 -1.82
C MET A 86 2.46 -6.79 -2.49
N SER A 87 2.80 -7.92 -1.87
CA SER A 87 3.97 -8.71 -2.22
C SER A 87 3.98 -9.14 -3.69
N GLY A 88 5.17 -9.11 -4.30
CA GLY A 88 5.39 -9.56 -5.67
C GLY A 88 4.86 -8.64 -6.78
N CYS A 89 4.37 -7.42 -6.46
CA CYS A 89 3.94 -6.47 -7.50
C CYS A 89 5.09 -6.09 -8.44
N SER A 90 4.81 -5.94 -9.73
CA SER A 90 5.76 -5.42 -10.71
C SER A 90 5.24 -4.14 -11.35
N VAL A 91 6.03 -3.07 -11.31
CA VAL A 91 5.66 -1.76 -11.86
C VAL A 91 6.72 -1.32 -12.85
N ALA A 92 6.34 -1.25 -14.12
CA ALA A 92 7.24 -0.93 -15.22
C ALA A 92 7.46 0.58 -15.38
N LYS A 93 8.44 0.96 -16.21
CA LYS A 93 8.82 2.35 -16.46
C LYS A 93 7.64 3.20 -16.93
N GLY A 94 7.58 4.45 -16.48
CA GLY A 94 6.54 5.42 -16.86
C GLY A 94 5.14 5.10 -16.31
N ALA A 95 4.97 4.02 -15.54
CA ALA A 95 3.71 3.76 -14.87
C ALA A 95 3.47 4.78 -13.74
N THR A 96 2.21 5.16 -13.54
CA THR A 96 1.79 6.08 -12.48
C THR A 96 0.71 5.40 -11.63
N ILE A 97 0.94 5.33 -10.33
CA ILE A 97 0.01 4.72 -9.36
C ILE A 97 -0.27 5.75 -8.27
N THR A 98 -1.53 6.14 -8.05
CA THR A 98 -1.88 7.04 -6.95
C THR A 98 -3.15 6.62 -6.24
N ASP A 99 -3.21 6.82 -4.91
CA ASP A 99 -4.40 6.54 -4.09
C ASP A 99 -4.96 5.12 -4.30
N SER A 100 -4.09 4.12 -4.46
CA SER A 100 -4.50 2.80 -4.96
C SER A 100 -3.97 1.66 -4.12
N ILE A 101 -4.68 0.53 -4.18
CA ILE A 101 -4.29 -0.72 -3.52
C ILE A 101 -4.11 -1.76 -4.60
N LEU A 102 -2.91 -2.31 -4.65
CA LEU A 102 -2.53 -3.40 -5.52
C LEU A 102 -2.38 -4.66 -4.67
N GLY A 103 -3.21 -5.66 -4.97
CA GLY A 103 -3.10 -7.01 -4.45
C GLY A 103 -1.78 -7.68 -4.82
N ARG A 104 -1.60 -8.92 -4.38
CA ARG A 104 -0.36 -9.67 -4.61
C ARG A 104 -0.15 -9.95 -6.09
N ASN A 105 1.10 -9.89 -6.53
CA ASN A 105 1.51 -10.20 -7.90
C ASN A 105 0.80 -9.37 -8.98
N VAL A 106 0.32 -8.17 -8.67
CA VAL A 106 -0.22 -7.26 -9.68
C VAL A 106 0.90 -6.77 -10.59
N VAL A 107 0.63 -6.71 -11.90
CA VAL A 107 1.56 -6.19 -12.89
C VAL A 107 0.99 -4.90 -13.48
N VAL A 108 1.71 -3.80 -13.33
CA VAL A 108 1.41 -2.52 -13.97
C VAL A 108 2.46 -2.28 -15.06
N ALA A 109 2.05 -2.50 -16.31
CA ALA A 109 2.94 -2.43 -17.45
C ALA A 109 3.31 -0.99 -17.82
N GLN A 110 4.21 -0.85 -18.80
CA GLN A 110 4.82 0.42 -19.17
C GLN A 110 3.76 1.48 -19.49
N GLY A 111 3.91 2.67 -18.90
CA GLY A 111 3.03 3.81 -19.16
C GLY A 111 1.60 3.68 -18.65
N ALA A 112 1.27 2.61 -17.92
CA ALA A 112 -0.07 2.42 -17.38
C ALA A 112 -0.39 3.39 -16.23
N VAL A 113 -1.67 3.72 -16.07
CA VAL A 113 -2.16 4.62 -15.03
C VAL A 113 -3.14 3.90 -14.12
N VAL A 114 -2.83 3.83 -12.83
CA VAL A 114 -3.70 3.29 -11.79
C VAL A 114 -4.01 4.40 -10.79
N ARG A 115 -5.27 4.77 -10.65
CA ARG A 115 -5.66 5.88 -9.76
C ARG A 115 -6.94 5.57 -9.03
N HIS A 116 -6.94 5.77 -7.72
CA HIS A 116 -8.14 5.55 -6.89
C HIS A 116 -8.75 4.16 -7.13
N ALA A 117 -7.90 3.14 -7.25
CA ALA A 117 -8.29 1.80 -7.65
C ALA A 117 -7.95 0.74 -6.60
N VAL A 118 -8.72 -0.34 -6.61
CA VAL A 118 -8.41 -1.56 -5.85
C VAL A 118 -8.26 -2.69 -6.87
N LEU A 119 -7.04 -3.18 -7.02
CA LEU A 119 -6.69 -4.26 -7.93
C LEU A 119 -6.51 -5.54 -7.12
N GLY A 120 -7.27 -6.56 -7.47
CA GLY A 120 -7.15 -7.89 -6.91
C GLY A 120 -5.83 -8.57 -7.24
N ASP A 121 -5.58 -9.70 -6.59
CA ASP A 121 -4.39 -10.50 -6.81
C ASP A 121 -4.25 -10.93 -8.28
N GLY A 122 -3.03 -10.81 -8.82
CA GLY A 122 -2.68 -11.23 -10.16
C GLY A 122 -3.29 -10.40 -11.30
N VAL A 123 -3.92 -9.26 -11.01
CA VAL A 123 -4.43 -8.35 -12.04
C VAL A 123 -3.27 -7.78 -12.85
N VAL A 124 -3.45 -7.68 -14.17
CA VAL A 124 -2.50 -7.06 -15.09
C VAL A 124 -3.15 -5.82 -15.71
N ILE A 125 -2.48 -4.68 -15.55
CA ILE A 125 -2.81 -3.47 -16.32
C ILE A 125 -1.81 -3.39 -17.47
N GLU A 126 -2.33 -3.61 -18.67
CA GLU A 126 -1.55 -3.63 -19.92
C GLU A 126 -0.87 -2.28 -20.21
N ALA A 127 0.11 -2.30 -21.13
CA ALA A 127 0.90 -1.12 -21.46
C ALA A 127 0.01 0.04 -21.94
N ASN A 128 0.20 1.23 -21.35
CA ASN A 128 -0.65 2.42 -21.53
C ASN A 128 -2.13 2.21 -21.17
N GLY A 129 -2.47 1.13 -20.49
CA GLY A 129 -3.80 0.87 -19.94
C GLY A 129 -4.12 1.77 -18.75
N SER A 130 -5.39 1.81 -18.37
CA SER A 130 -5.86 2.63 -17.26
C SER A 130 -6.82 1.88 -16.34
N ALA A 131 -6.60 1.98 -15.03
CA ALA A 131 -7.54 1.60 -13.99
C ALA A 131 -7.80 2.81 -13.09
N VAL A 132 -8.91 3.50 -13.31
CA VAL A 132 -9.25 4.74 -12.60
C VAL A 132 -10.62 4.61 -11.94
N GLU A 133 -10.71 4.81 -10.63
CA GLU A 133 -11.96 4.71 -9.85
C GLU A 133 -12.67 3.34 -9.98
N VAL A 134 -11.87 2.28 -10.08
CA VAL A 134 -12.36 0.90 -10.30
C VAL A 134 -11.96 -0.04 -9.17
N ARG A 135 -12.75 -1.09 -8.99
CA ARG A 135 -12.40 -2.26 -8.19
C ARG A 135 -12.40 -3.47 -9.10
N ILE A 136 -11.21 -4.02 -9.37
CA ILE A 136 -11.03 -5.20 -10.21
C ILE A 136 -10.79 -6.38 -9.26
N PRO A 137 -11.65 -7.41 -9.24
CA PRO A 137 -11.45 -8.57 -8.38
C PRO A 137 -10.26 -9.43 -8.86
N ASP A 138 -9.80 -10.35 -8.00
CA ASP A 138 -8.75 -11.30 -8.31
C ASP A 138 -9.11 -12.16 -9.54
N ASN A 139 -8.10 -12.54 -10.33
CA ASN A 139 -8.27 -13.50 -11.42
C ASN A 139 -8.37 -14.92 -10.81
N VAL A 140 -9.58 -15.38 -10.50
CA VAL A 140 -9.86 -16.76 -10.03
C VAL A 140 -9.98 -17.72 -11.21
#